data_AF-A0A196MCA4-F1
#
_entry.id   AF-A0A196MCA4-F1
#
_cell.length_a   1.000
_cell.length_b   1.000
_cell.length_c   1.000
_cell.angle_alpha   90.00
_cell.angle_beta   90.00
_cell.angle_gamma   90.00
#
_symmetry.space_group_name_H-M   'P 1'
#
loop_
_entity.id
_entity.type
_entity.pdbx_description
1 polymer ?
#
loop_
_entity_poly.entity_id
_entity_poly.type
_entity_poly.pdbx_seq_one_letter_code
_entity_poly.pdbx_strand_id
1 'polypeptide(L)'
;MTREDHDAATLALIARYVGHILPCQRDMAAMLGSNGSRVNHSIARLQQQGKIRVEGLGNCRMIDVIGVGCTLPRYTSREVATYQPREVEPVRLESYSCPRCGARNCQRHTASFVSSGRPGGWQRYAGVR
;
A
#
# COMPACT_ATOMS: atom_id res chain seq x y z
N MET A 1 -21.20 -22.57 8.53
CA MET A 1 -19.83 -22.02 8.46
C MET A 1 -19.71 -20.87 9.45
N THR A 2 -18.85 -21.03 10.45
CA THR A 2 -18.64 -20.00 11.47
C THR A 2 -17.96 -18.78 10.85
N ARG A 3 -17.81 -17.71 11.64
CA ARG A 3 -17.09 -16.50 11.19
C ARG A 3 -15.62 -16.81 10.92
N GLU A 4 -15.00 -17.57 11.81
CA GLU A 4 -13.57 -17.91 11.75
C GLU A 4 -13.29 -18.87 10.59
N ASP A 5 -14.18 -19.83 10.36
CA ASP A 5 -14.10 -20.71 9.18
C ASP A 5 -14.16 -19.89 7.88
N HIS A 6 -15.00 -18.86 7.83
CA HIS A 6 -15.12 -18.00 6.67
C HIS A 6 -13.84 -17.16 6.45
N ASP A 7 -13.24 -16.66 7.51
CA ASP A 7 -11.98 -15.90 7.43
C ASP A 7 -10.84 -16.80 6.94
N ALA A 8 -10.75 -18.02 7.47
CA ALA A 8 -9.79 -19.03 7.03
C ALA A 8 -9.99 -19.42 5.55
N ALA A 9 -11.24 -19.66 5.14
CA ALA A 9 -11.57 -19.97 3.74
C ALA A 9 -11.24 -18.79 2.80
N THR A 10 -11.49 -17.56 3.24
CA THR A 10 -11.15 -16.35 2.46
C THR A 10 -9.64 -16.22 2.31
N LEU A 11 -8.87 -16.44 3.37
CA LEU A 11 -7.41 -16.41 3.32
C LEU A 11 -6.86 -17.51 2.41
N ALA A 12 -7.37 -18.74 2.52
CA ALA A 12 -6.98 -19.86 1.67
C ALA A 12 -7.28 -19.56 0.19
N LEU A 13 -8.43 -18.96 -0.11
CA LEU A 13 -8.76 -18.54 -1.47
C LEU A 13 -7.74 -17.51 -1.99
N ILE A 14 -7.46 -16.46 -1.22
CA ILE A 14 -6.49 -15.42 -1.64
C ILE A 14 -5.10 -16.02 -1.87
N ALA A 15 -4.65 -16.90 -0.97
CA ALA A 15 -3.35 -17.56 -1.07
C ALA A 15 -3.20 -18.38 -2.37
N ARG A 16 -4.29 -19.00 -2.86
CA ARG A 16 -4.29 -19.74 -4.15
C ARG A 16 -4.11 -18.83 -5.37
N TYR A 17 -4.39 -17.54 -5.22
CA TYR A 17 -4.25 -16.54 -6.29
C TYR A 17 -2.98 -15.69 -6.13
N VAL A 18 -2.05 -16.06 -5.26
CA VAL A 18 -0.71 -15.44 -5.23
C VAL A 18 -0.03 -15.66 -6.58
N GLY A 19 0.50 -14.59 -7.17
CA GLY A 19 1.04 -14.60 -8.54
C GLY A 19 -0.01 -14.51 -9.66
N HIS A 20 -1.30 -14.46 -9.32
CA HIS A 20 -2.40 -14.33 -10.28
C HIS A 20 -3.28 -13.12 -9.97
N ILE A 21 -4.14 -12.74 -10.93
CA ILE A 21 -5.12 -11.68 -10.71
C ILE A 21 -6.19 -12.21 -9.76
N LEU A 22 -6.38 -11.51 -8.64
CA LEU A 22 -7.40 -11.88 -7.67
C LEU A 22 -8.80 -11.66 -8.29
N PRO A 23 -9.71 -12.65 -8.18
CA PRO A 23 -11.09 -12.51 -8.65
C PRO A 23 -11.79 -11.33 -7.97
N CYS A 24 -12.80 -10.77 -8.64
CA CYS A 24 -13.54 -9.68 -8.04
C CYS A 24 -14.34 -10.17 -6.82
N GLN A 25 -14.75 -9.24 -5.94
CA GLN A 25 -15.47 -9.57 -4.71
C GLN A 25 -16.72 -10.44 -4.95
N ARG A 26 -17.43 -10.20 -6.06
CA ARG A 26 -18.61 -10.99 -6.45
C ARG A 26 -18.25 -12.44 -6.75
N ASP A 27 -17.16 -12.67 -7.49
CA ASP A 27 -16.71 -14.00 -7.85
C ASP A 27 -16.15 -14.75 -6.64
N MET A 28 -15.39 -14.06 -5.78
CA MET A 28 -14.93 -14.59 -4.49
C MET A 28 -16.12 -15.05 -3.64
N ALA A 29 -17.17 -14.25 -3.58
CA ALA A 29 -18.38 -14.59 -2.85
C ALA A 29 -19.08 -15.81 -3.43
N ALA A 30 -19.17 -15.92 -4.77
CA ALA A 30 -19.72 -17.10 -5.43
C ALA A 30 -18.91 -18.37 -5.12
N MET A 31 -17.57 -18.29 -5.19
CA MET A 31 -16.67 -19.42 -4.87
C MET A 31 -16.77 -19.85 -3.40
N LEU A 32 -17.01 -18.93 -2.48
CA LEU A 32 -17.14 -19.20 -1.05
C LEU A 32 -18.57 -19.53 -0.61
N GLY A 33 -19.55 -19.51 -1.53
CA GLY A 33 -20.97 -19.67 -1.20
C GLY A 33 -21.47 -18.58 -0.23
N SER A 34 -20.92 -17.37 -0.32
CA SER A 34 -21.15 -16.28 0.61
C SER A 34 -21.69 -15.03 -0.08
N ASN A 35 -21.91 -13.96 0.68
CA ASN A 35 -22.19 -12.65 0.13
C ASN A 35 -20.90 -11.82 -0.01
N GLY A 36 -20.90 -10.86 -0.94
CA GLY A 36 -19.76 -9.98 -1.15
C GLY A 36 -19.37 -9.23 0.12
N SER A 37 -20.34 -8.71 0.87
CA SER A 37 -20.08 -7.95 2.09
C SER A 37 -19.24 -8.76 3.08
N ARG A 38 -19.56 -10.05 3.29
CA ARG A 38 -18.87 -10.94 4.21
C ARG A 38 -17.43 -11.20 3.78
N VAL A 39 -17.16 -11.29 2.47
CA VAL A 39 -15.78 -11.34 1.93
C VAL A 39 -15.01 -10.07 2.30
N ASN A 40 -15.57 -8.88 2.08
CA ASN A 40 -14.89 -7.63 2.44
C ASN A 40 -14.64 -7.50 3.94
N HIS A 41 -15.61 -7.89 4.78
CA HIS A 41 -15.41 -7.92 6.22
C HIS A 41 -14.32 -8.91 6.63
N SER A 42 -14.24 -10.06 5.95
CA SER A 42 -13.19 -11.07 6.20
C SER A 42 -11.82 -10.51 5.81
N ILE A 43 -11.70 -9.86 4.65
CA ILE A 43 -10.45 -9.18 4.21
C ILE A 43 -10.03 -8.10 5.22
N ALA A 44 -10.97 -7.24 5.65
CA ALA A 44 -10.68 -6.20 6.63
C ALA A 44 -10.20 -6.79 7.97
N ARG A 45 -10.81 -7.88 8.44
CA ARG A 45 -10.37 -8.58 9.65
C ARG A 45 -9.00 -9.23 9.48
N LEU A 46 -8.75 -9.91 8.38
CA LEU A 46 -7.45 -10.53 8.09
C LEU A 46 -6.33 -9.48 8.02
N GLN A 47 -6.64 -8.28 7.54
CA GLN A 47 -5.73 -7.14 7.56
C GLN A 47 -5.47 -6.63 8.98
N GLN A 48 -6.52 -6.47 9.80
CA GLN A 48 -6.39 -6.09 11.21
C GLN A 48 -5.60 -7.12 12.03
N GLN A 49 -5.73 -8.41 11.70
CA GLN A 49 -4.97 -9.50 12.31
C GLN A 49 -3.51 -9.54 11.83
N GLY A 50 -3.12 -8.71 10.86
CA GLY A 50 -1.77 -8.72 10.30
C GLY A 50 -1.43 -10.00 9.53
N LYS A 51 -2.42 -10.67 8.94
CA LYS A 51 -2.21 -11.84 8.07
C LYS A 51 -2.03 -11.45 6.61
N ILE A 52 -2.65 -10.34 6.20
CA ILE A 52 -2.56 -9.81 4.85
C ILE A 52 -2.33 -8.29 4.89
N ARG A 53 -1.72 -7.76 3.84
CA ARG A 53 -1.65 -6.33 3.54
C ARG A 53 -2.42 -6.06 2.25
N VAL A 54 -3.18 -4.98 2.23
CA VAL A 54 -3.96 -4.59 1.05
C VAL A 54 -3.42 -3.26 0.55
N GLU A 55 -3.03 -3.23 -0.71
CA GLU A 55 -2.54 -2.04 -1.40
C GLU A 55 -3.45 -1.69 -2.58
N GLY A 56 -3.65 -0.40 -2.83
CA GLY A 56 -4.53 0.09 -3.89
C GLY A 56 -6.00 0.16 -3.50
N LEU A 57 -6.82 0.69 -4.42
CA LEU A 57 -8.25 0.95 -4.20
C LEU A 57 -9.09 0.29 -5.30
N GLY A 58 -10.33 -0.06 -4.95
CA GLY A 58 -11.32 -0.60 -5.89
C GLY A 58 -10.86 -1.89 -6.57
N ASN A 59 -10.99 -1.93 -7.90
CA ASN A 59 -10.69 -3.13 -8.70
C ASN A 59 -9.19 -3.40 -8.86
N CYS A 60 -8.32 -2.43 -8.58
CA CYS A 60 -6.87 -2.57 -8.71
C CYS A 60 -6.21 -3.04 -7.40
N ARG A 61 -6.99 -3.53 -6.43
CA ARG A 61 -6.47 -3.96 -5.13
C ARG A 61 -5.49 -5.12 -5.29
N MET A 62 -4.33 -4.98 -4.68
CA MET A 62 -3.35 -6.04 -4.50
C MET A 62 -3.40 -6.50 -3.06
N ILE A 63 -3.38 -7.81 -2.84
CA ILE A 63 -3.34 -8.40 -1.51
C ILE A 63 -2.02 -9.16 -1.38
N ASP A 64 -1.20 -8.72 -0.45
CA ASP A 64 0.01 -9.40 -0.02
C ASP A 64 -0.31 -10.30 1.18
N VAL A 65 -0.10 -11.60 1.01
CA VAL A 65 -0.27 -12.61 2.05
C VAL A 65 1.08 -12.80 2.73
N ILE A 66 1.15 -12.44 4.01
CA ILE A 66 2.41 -12.37 4.74
C ILE A 66 3.04 -13.77 4.82
N GLY A 67 4.27 -13.89 4.32
CA GLY A 67 5.02 -15.14 4.27
C GLY A 67 4.72 -16.05 3.07
N VAL A 68 3.81 -15.65 2.17
CA VAL A 68 3.46 -16.42 0.97
C VAL A 68 3.74 -15.62 -0.32
N GLY A 69 3.27 -14.38 -0.39
CA GLY A 69 3.48 -13.51 -1.54
C GLY A 69 2.23 -12.69 -1.93
N CYS A 70 2.32 -11.98 -3.05
CA CYS A 70 1.31 -11.01 -3.47
C CYS A 70 0.47 -11.46 -4.68
N THR A 71 -0.79 -11.02 -4.69
CA THR A 71 -1.68 -11.14 -5.86
C THR A 71 -1.38 -10.02 -6.87
N LEU A 72 -1.69 -10.25 -8.15
CA LEU A 72 -1.54 -9.24 -9.18
C LEU A 72 -2.74 -8.27 -9.23
N PRO A 73 -2.49 -6.98 -9.50
CA PRO A 73 -3.55 -5.99 -9.68
C PRO A 73 -4.32 -6.25 -10.98
N ARG A 74 -5.62 -5.96 -10.97
CA ARG A 74 -6.44 -6.00 -12.19
C ARG A 74 -6.38 -4.65 -12.90
N TYR A 75 -5.64 -4.56 -14.01
CA TYR A 75 -5.71 -3.42 -14.93
C TYR A 75 -6.68 -3.74 -16.07
N THR A 76 -7.70 -2.91 -16.27
CA THR A 76 -8.76 -3.13 -17.27
C THR A 76 -8.32 -2.94 -18.72
N SER A 77 -7.07 -2.54 -18.98
CA SER A 77 -6.60 -2.17 -20.32
C SER A 77 -5.12 -2.49 -20.59
N ARG A 78 -4.45 -3.24 -19.72
CA ARG A 78 -3.08 -3.72 -19.94
C ARG A 78 -2.94 -5.14 -19.41
N GLU A 79 -2.56 -6.07 -20.29
CA GLU A 79 -2.03 -7.36 -19.88
C GLU A 79 -0.87 -7.09 -18.90
N VAL A 80 -0.98 -7.66 -17.70
CA VAL A 80 -0.01 -7.41 -16.63
C VAL A 80 1.25 -8.20 -16.95
N ALA A 81 2.07 -7.67 -17.85
CA ALA A 81 3.46 -8.08 -17.97
C ALA A 81 4.14 -7.72 -16.65
N THR A 82 4.22 -8.70 -15.75
CA THR A 82 5.06 -8.74 -14.53
C THR A 82 5.09 -7.44 -13.73
N TYR A 83 4.37 -7.42 -12.59
CA TYR A 83 4.63 -6.42 -11.55
C TYR A 83 6.12 -6.48 -11.19
N GLN A 84 6.86 -5.43 -11.51
CA GLN A 84 8.17 -5.18 -10.93
C GLN A 84 7.98 -4.21 -9.76
N PRO A 85 8.41 -4.57 -8.53
CA PRO A 85 8.40 -3.63 -7.42
C PRO A 85 9.20 -2.40 -7.86
N ARG A 86 8.61 -1.22 -7.69
CA ARG A 86 9.24 0.04 -8.07
C ARG A 86 10.47 0.20 -7.18
N GLU A 87 11.67 0.09 -7.76
CA GLU A 87 12.89 0.43 -7.05
C GLU A 87 12.77 1.89 -6.59
N VAL A 88 12.88 2.09 -5.28
CA VAL A 88 12.91 3.44 -4.70
C VAL A 88 14.24 4.04 -5.15
N GLU A 89 14.21 4.91 -6.16
CA GLU A 89 15.40 5.68 -6.53
C GLU A 89 15.94 6.34 -5.26
N PRO A 90 17.24 6.18 -4.94
CA PRO A 90 17.82 6.86 -3.80
C PRO A 90 17.59 8.35 -4.01
N VAL A 91 16.98 9.00 -3.01
CA VAL A 91 16.77 10.45 -3.01
C VAL A 91 18.10 11.09 -3.37
N ARG A 92 18.18 11.65 -4.59
CA ARG A 92 19.33 12.43 -5.01
C ARG A 92 19.37 13.62 -4.07
N LEU A 93 20.25 13.58 -3.07
CA LEU A 93 20.57 14.75 -2.28
C LEU A 93 21.24 15.73 -3.24
N GLU A 94 20.42 16.61 -3.82
CA GLU A 94 20.90 17.78 -4.50
C GLU A 94 21.83 18.51 -3.52
N SER A 95 23.07 18.76 -3.96
CA SER A 95 24.09 19.39 -3.13
C SER A 95 23.55 20.73 -2.62
N TYR A 96 23.23 20.80 -1.33
CA TYR A 96 22.71 22.03 -0.74
C TYR A 96 23.87 22.85 -0.16
N SER A 97 23.84 24.15 -0.39
CA SER A 97 24.74 25.11 0.25
C SER A 97 24.14 25.52 1.58
N CYS A 98 24.88 25.39 2.68
CA CYS A 98 24.39 25.82 3.98
C CYS A 98 24.23 27.36 4.01
N PRO A 99 23.04 27.91 4.33
CA PRO A 99 22.85 29.36 4.38
C PRO A 99 23.60 30.01 5.56
N ARG A 100 24.03 29.23 6.56
CA ARG A 100 24.69 29.74 7.77
C ARG A 100 26.21 29.81 7.67
N CYS A 101 26.83 28.95 6.88
CA CYS A 101 28.29 28.89 6.77
C CYS A 101 28.82 28.76 5.33
N GLY A 102 27.95 28.74 4.32
CA GLY A 102 28.32 28.63 2.91
C GLY A 102 28.89 27.27 2.48
N ALA A 103 29.20 26.37 3.42
CA ALA A 103 29.71 25.04 3.11
C ALA A 103 28.65 24.16 2.44
N ARG A 104 29.07 23.44 1.38
CA ARG A 104 28.24 22.42 0.73
C ARG A 104 28.04 21.22 1.68
N ASN A 105 26.81 20.73 1.79
CA ASN A 105 26.44 19.55 2.56
C ASN A 105 26.95 19.58 4.02
N CYS A 106 26.86 20.75 4.66
CA CYS A 106 27.35 20.92 6.03
C CYS A 106 26.55 20.04 7.01
N GLN A 107 27.22 19.05 7.60
CA GLN A 107 26.66 18.11 8.60
C GLN A 107 26.33 18.76 9.94
N ARG A 108 26.96 19.89 10.29
CA ARG A 108 26.71 20.63 11.55
C ARG A 108 25.45 21.47 11.52
N HIS A 109 25.01 21.87 10.33
CA HIS A 109 23.85 22.75 10.12
C HIS A 109 22.87 22.12 9.14
N THR A 110 22.86 20.78 9.08
CA THR A 110 22.00 20.01 8.17
C THR A 110 20.58 20.53 8.22
N ALA A 111 20.05 20.84 7.04
CA ALA A 111 18.63 21.03 6.84
C ALA A 111 17.95 19.66 6.91
N SER A 112 17.92 19.07 8.10
CA SER A 112 16.98 18.00 8.41
C SER A 112 15.60 18.63 8.26
N PHE A 113 14.88 18.25 7.19
CA PHE A 113 13.56 18.75 6.78
C PHE A 113 13.54 20.02 5.91
N VAL A 114 14.01 19.89 4.67
CA VAL A 114 13.26 20.48 3.55
C VAL A 114 12.64 19.31 2.78
N SER A 115 11.57 18.76 3.35
CA SER A 115 10.66 17.90 2.61
C SER A 115 10.06 18.73 1.47
N SER A 116 10.29 18.29 0.25
CA SER A 116 9.55 18.68 -0.95
C SER A 116 8.04 18.62 -0.68
N GLY A 117 7.48 19.76 -0.36
CA GLY A 117 6.05 19.92 -0.12
C GLY A 117 5.74 21.40 -0.23
N ARG A 118 4.96 21.77 -1.23
CA ARG A 118 4.37 23.11 -1.34
C ARG A 118 3.89 23.58 0.03
N PRO A 119 4.15 24.83 0.46
CA PRO A 119 3.63 25.32 1.73
C PRO A 119 2.10 25.25 1.69
N GLY A 120 1.53 24.35 2.50
CA GLY A 120 0.11 24.36 2.79
C GLY A 120 -0.24 25.67 3.48
N GLY A 121 -1.21 26.41 2.94
CA GLY A 121 -1.60 27.77 3.34
C GLY A 121 -2.14 27.95 4.77
N TRP A 122 -1.87 27.04 5.69
CA TRP A 122 -2.36 27.08 7.08
C TRP A 122 -1.27 27.40 8.12
N GLN A 123 0.02 27.43 7.74
CA GLN A 123 1.12 27.77 8.67
C GLN A 123 1.41 29.28 8.81
N ARG A 124 0.62 30.16 8.18
CA ARG A 124 0.78 31.62 8.33
C ARG A 124 0.18 32.21 9.62
N TYR A 125 -0.39 31.40 10.52
CA TYR A 125 -1.04 31.90 11.74
C TYR A 125 -0.60 31.19 13.04
N ALA A 126 0.67 30.80 13.15
CA ALA A 126 1.22 30.36 14.43
C ALA A 126 2.51 31.13 14.74
N GLY A 127 2.37 32.22 15.50
CA GLY A 127 3.48 32.89 16.18
C GLY A 127 3.88 34.25 15.63
N VAL A 128 2.96 35.23 15.72
CA VAL A 128 3.38 36.62 15.93
C VAL A 128 3.31 36.86 17.43
N ARG A 129 4.47 37.06 18.06
CA ARG A 129 4.60 37.91 19.24
C ARG A 129 4.94 39.31 18.76
#